data_AF-A0A6N8Z072-F1
#
_entry.id   AF-A0A6N8Z072-F1
#
_cell.length_a   1.000
_cell.length_b   1.000
_cell.length_c   1.000
_cell.angle_alpha   90.00
_cell.angle_beta   90.00
_cell.angle_gamma   90.00
#
_symmetry.space_group_name_H-M   'P 1'
#
loop_
_entity.id
_entity.type
_entity.pdbx_description
1 polymer ?
#
loop_
_entity_poly.entity_id
_entity_poly.type
_entity_poly.pdbx_seq_one_letter_code
_entity_poly.pdbx_strand_id
1 'polypeptide(L)'
;MEIRLEDSTLADEQVSIWAVRRKLFATYFVTFSLLFVLVSGIAAWLTYAPIAGVRDASELTMTAMGLASGRILWLAAFSIISVEVGNMIVEYLIVDRFNKGKRAGEKQNQARWQAWYERMQVAQREGRPFDEPPPGGQVKARR
;
A
#
# COMPACT_ATOMS: atom_id res chain seq x y z
N MET A 1 28.53 -31.37 13.00
CA MET A 1 28.56 -29.91 12.83
C MET A 1 27.15 -29.50 12.43
N GLU A 2 26.33 -29.14 13.42
CA GLU A 2 24.94 -28.76 13.21
C GLU A 2 24.90 -27.33 12.64
N ILE A 3 24.44 -27.20 11.41
CA ILE A 3 24.09 -25.90 10.84
C ILE A 3 22.73 -25.54 11.42
N ARG A 4 22.76 -24.84 12.57
CA ARG A 4 21.59 -24.16 13.13
C ARG A 4 21.27 -23.00 12.19
N LEU A 5 20.41 -23.26 11.21
CA LEU A 5 19.88 -22.23 10.33
C LEU A 5 19.21 -21.18 11.21
N GLU A 6 19.70 -19.95 11.10
CA GLU A 6 19.06 -18.73 11.61
C GLU A 6 17.69 -18.55 10.94
N ASP A 7 16.69 -19.32 11.38
CA ASP A 7 15.28 -19.10 11.04
C ASP A 7 14.71 -17.87 11.78
N SER A 8 15.53 -17.12 12.51
CA SER A 8 15.10 -16.04 13.40
C SER A 8 15.04 -14.66 12.74
N THR A 9 15.59 -14.46 11.55
CA THR A 9 15.60 -13.13 10.89
C THR A 9 14.43 -12.90 9.93
N LEU A 10 13.72 -13.95 9.50
CA LEU A 10 12.51 -13.83 8.67
C LEU A 10 11.21 -13.71 9.49
N ALA A 11 11.25 -14.04 10.78
CA ALA A 11 10.10 -13.90 11.67
C ALA A 11 9.86 -12.44 12.09
N ASP A 12 10.90 -11.61 12.10
CA ASP A 12 10.84 -10.24 12.63
C ASP A 12 10.38 -9.20 11.59
N GLU A 13 10.38 -9.56 10.30
CA GLU A 13 9.91 -8.70 9.21
C GLU A 13 8.57 -9.14 8.60
N GLN A 14 7.79 -9.96 9.34
CA GLN A 14 6.34 -9.97 9.15
C GLN A 14 5.77 -8.65 9.69
N VAL A 15 6.08 -7.55 9.00
CA VAL A 15 5.37 -6.29 9.18
C VAL A 15 3.94 -6.56 8.80
N SER A 16 3.14 -6.84 9.83
CA SER A 16 1.73 -7.15 9.74
C SER A 16 1.10 -6.23 8.70
N ILE A 17 0.46 -6.81 7.70
CA ILE A 17 -0.25 -6.05 6.65
C ILE A 17 -1.18 -5.02 7.30
N TRP A 18 -1.73 -5.35 8.47
CA TRP A 18 -2.54 -4.47 9.31
C TRP A 18 -1.76 -3.30 9.91
N ALA A 19 -0.51 -3.48 10.32
CA ALA A 19 0.35 -2.42 10.86
C ALA A 19 0.75 -1.40 9.78
N VAL A 20 1.09 -1.87 8.57
CA VAL A 20 1.37 -0.98 7.43
C VAL A 20 0.11 -0.26 6.97
N ARG A 21 -1.01 -0.98 6.88
CA ARG A 21 -2.31 -0.39 6.54
C ARG A 21 -2.72 0.68 7.55
N ARG A 22 -2.53 0.44 8.86
CA ARG A 22 -2.82 1.43 9.92
C ARG A 22 -1.91 2.66 9.81
N LYS A 23 -0.61 2.49 9.60
CA LYS A 23 0.33 3.63 9.45
C LYS A 23 0.02 4.47 8.21
N LEU A 24 -0.23 3.83 7.07
CA LEU A 24 -0.57 4.54 5.83
C LEU A 24 -1.92 5.26 5.93
N PHE A 25 -2.92 4.61 6.52
CA PHE A 25 -4.21 5.22 6.77
C PHE A 25 -4.07 6.42 7.71
N ALA A 26 -3.27 6.30 8.78
CA ALA A 26 -3.01 7.40 9.70
C ALA A 26 -2.28 8.57 9.01
N THR A 27 -1.21 8.29 8.24
CA THR A 27 -0.48 9.34 7.52
C THR A 27 -1.38 10.04 6.52
N TYR A 28 -2.11 9.29 5.69
CA TYR A 28 -3.08 9.86 4.74
C TYR A 28 -4.14 10.67 5.46
N PHE A 29 -4.75 10.13 6.51
CA PHE A 29 -5.78 10.83 7.28
C PHE A 29 -5.25 12.14 7.87
N VAL A 30 -4.01 12.17 8.37
CA VAL A 30 -3.39 13.39 8.93
C VAL A 30 -3.07 14.42 7.85
N THR A 31 -2.36 14.06 6.78
CA THR A 31 -2.07 15.02 5.69
C THR A 31 -3.33 15.51 5.02
N PHE A 32 -4.31 14.63 4.83
CA PHE A 32 -5.59 14.98 4.26
C PHE A 32 -6.41 15.89 5.17
N SER A 33 -6.48 15.61 6.48
CA SER A 33 -7.17 16.47 7.45
C SER A 33 -6.54 17.86 7.50
N LEU A 34 -5.21 17.95 7.42
CA LEU A 34 -4.50 19.23 7.35
C LEU A 34 -4.84 20.02 6.10
N LEU A 35 -4.81 19.38 4.92
CA LEU A 35 -5.19 20.01 3.66
C LEU A 35 -6.66 20.45 3.67
N PHE A 36 -7.54 19.62 4.24
CA PHE A 36 -8.95 19.93 4.38
C PHE A 36 -9.21 21.15 5.26
N VAL A 37 -8.56 21.23 6.43
CA VAL A 37 -8.66 22.40 7.31
C VAL A 37 -8.13 23.65 6.60
N LEU A 38 -7.03 23.55 5.86
CA LEU A 38 -6.45 24.67 5.13
C LEU A 38 -7.38 25.17 4.01
N VAL A 39 -7.89 24.28 3.16
CA VAL A 39 -8.81 24.64 2.08
C VAL A 39 -10.13 25.18 2.64
N SER A 40 -10.66 24.56 3.70
CA SER A 40 -11.88 25.04 4.37
C SER A 40 -11.67 26.40 5.02
N GLY A 41 -10.50 26.65 5.60
CA GLY A 41 -10.13 27.94 6.15
C GLY A 41 -10.05 29.04 5.09
N ILE A 42 -9.43 28.76 3.94
CA ILE A 42 -9.36 29.69 2.80
C ILE A 42 -10.75 29.94 2.23
N ALA A 43 -11.54 28.88 2.01
CA ALA A 43 -12.91 29.00 1.52
C ALA A 43 -13.76 29.82 2.49
N ALA A 44 -13.60 29.59 3.81
CA ALA A 44 -14.26 30.37 4.85
C ALA A 44 -13.86 31.84 4.81
N TRP A 45 -12.57 32.13 4.73
CA TRP A 45 -12.06 33.50 4.63
C TRP A 45 -12.60 34.24 3.40
N LEU A 46 -12.58 33.60 2.22
CA LEU A 46 -13.14 34.15 0.99
C LEU A 46 -14.66 34.38 1.07
N THR A 47 -15.36 33.57 1.87
CA THR A 47 -16.81 33.74 2.08
C THR A 47 -17.17 34.79 3.12
N TYR A 48 -16.32 35.00 4.13
CA TYR A 48 -16.53 36.06 5.11
C TYR A 48 -16.10 37.45 4.58
N ALA A 49 -15.15 37.51 3.65
CA ALA A 49 -14.70 38.76 3.03
C ALA A 49 -15.84 39.63 2.43
N PRO A 50 -16.81 39.09 1.66
CA PRO A 50 -17.93 39.88 1.14
C PRO A 50 -19.01 40.19 2.19
N ILE A 51 -19.14 39.36 3.24
CA ILE A 51 -20.14 39.55 4.31
C ILE A 51 -19.83 40.79 5.16
N ALA A 52 -18.54 41.15 5.29
CA ALA A 52 -18.10 42.32 6.05
C ALA A 52 -18.63 43.68 5.50
N GLY A 53 -19.17 43.71 4.29
CA GLY A 53 -19.74 44.92 3.66
C GLY A 53 -21.27 45.01 3.64
N VAL A 54 -21.99 43.95 4.03
CA VAL A 54 -23.46 43.88 3.92
C VAL A 54 -24.11 44.57 5.13
N ARG A 55 -25.01 45.53 4.88
CA ARG A 55 -25.70 46.30 5.94
C ARG A 55 -27.12 45.81 6.24
N ASP A 56 -27.75 45.08 5.32
CA ASP A 56 -29.13 44.60 5.46
C ASP A 56 -29.22 43.13 5.88
N ALA A 57 -30.11 42.85 6.83
CA ALA A 57 -30.26 41.53 7.44
C ALA A 57 -30.77 40.46 6.46
N SER A 58 -31.62 40.83 5.49
CA SER A 58 -32.16 39.91 4.47
C SER A 58 -31.09 39.46 3.48
N GLU A 59 -30.26 40.39 2.99
CA GLU A 59 -29.11 40.10 2.11
C GLU A 59 -28.07 39.24 2.84
N LEU A 60 -27.84 39.49 4.13
CA LEU A 60 -26.96 38.68 4.97
C LEU A 60 -27.45 37.22 5.03
N THR A 61 -28.75 36.98 5.28
CA THR A 61 -29.32 35.63 5.35
C THR A 61 -29.30 34.88 4.02
N MET A 62 -29.64 35.53 2.90
CA MET A 62 -29.59 34.88 1.58
C MET A 62 -28.16 34.51 1.20
N THR A 63 -27.20 35.40 1.47
CA THR A 63 -25.78 35.16 1.23
C THR A 63 -25.29 34.00 2.12
N ALA A 64 -25.60 34.00 3.42
CA ALA A 64 -25.23 32.92 4.32
C ALA A 64 -25.81 31.56 3.91
N MET A 65 -27.06 31.50 3.45
CA MET A 65 -27.69 30.25 2.98
C MET A 65 -27.07 29.73 1.69
N GLY A 66 -26.76 30.61 0.72
CA GLY A 66 -26.07 30.22 -0.52
C GLY A 66 -24.66 29.68 -0.27
N LEU A 67 -23.96 30.25 0.70
CA LEU A 67 -22.62 29.79 1.08
C LEU A 67 -22.66 28.50 1.89
N ALA A 68 -23.66 28.32 2.75
CA ALA A 68 -23.85 27.09 3.51
C ALA A 68 -24.20 25.89 2.59
N SER A 69 -25.11 26.08 1.63
CA SER A 69 -25.48 25.02 0.68
C SER A 69 -24.32 24.65 -0.25
N GLY A 70 -23.55 25.65 -0.72
CA GLY A 70 -22.32 25.42 -1.48
C GLY A 70 -21.29 24.60 -0.70
N ARG A 71 -21.10 24.89 0.60
CA ARG A 71 -20.20 24.11 1.46
C ARG A 71 -20.69 22.67 1.65
N ILE A 72 -21.99 22.45 1.88
CA ILE A 72 -22.53 21.09 2.05
C ILE A 72 -22.32 20.24 0.80
N LEU A 73 -22.60 20.81 -0.39
CA LEU A 73 -22.39 20.12 -1.66
C LEU A 73 -20.91 19.83 -1.91
N TRP A 74 -20.03 20.79 -1.60
CA TRP A 74 -18.59 20.60 -1.71
C TRP A 74 -18.08 19.49 -0.78
N LEU A 75 -18.53 19.48 0.48
CA LEU A 75 -18.20 18.42 1.45
C LEU A 75 -18.70 17.04 1.00
N ALA A 76 -19.89 16.96 0.42
CA ALA A 76 -20.45 15.71 -0.10
C ALA A 76 -19.67 15.19 -1.32
N ALA A 77 -19.35 16.06 -2.29
CA ALA A 77 -18.54 15.67 -3.44
C ALA A 77 -17.13 15.23 -3.00
N PHE A 78 -16.57 15.91 -2.01
CA PHE A 78 -15.22 15.65 -1.50
C PHE A 78 -15.13 14.34 -0.70
N SER A 79 -16.18 13.98 0.07
CA SER A 79 -16.21 12.69 0.78
C SER A 79 -16.25 11.50 -0.17
N ILE A 80 -16.94 11.62 -1.31
CA ILE A 80 -16.99 10.58 -2.34
C ILE A 80 -15.61 10.38 -2.97
N ILE A 81 -14.98 11.46 -3.44
CA ILE A 81 -13.67 11.41 -4.10
C ILE A 81 -12.59 10.84 -3.18
N SER A 82 -12.61 11.21 -1.90
CA SER A 82 -11.60 10.74 -0.93
C SER A 82 -11.68 9.23 -0.65
N VAL A 83 -12.89 8.66 -0.58
CA VAL A 83 -13.07 7.21 -0.44
C VAL A 83 -12.55 6.47 -1.67
N GLU A 84 -12.84 6.98 -2.87
CA GLU A 84 -12.40 6.39 -4.14
C GLU A 84 -10.87 6.38 -4.28
N VAL A 85 -10.24 7.52 -4.00
CA VAL A 85 -8.77 7.64 -4.02
C VAL A 85 -8.14 6.73 -2.98
N GLY A 86 -8.72 6.63 -1.78
CA GLY A 86 -8.26 5.72 -0.74
C GLY A 86 -8.28 4.26 -1.18
N ASN A 87 -9.36 3.82 -1.83
CA ASN A 87 -9.47 2.46 -2.36
C ASN A 87 -8.44 2.18 -3.45
N MET A 88 -8.23 3.13 -4.38
CA MET A 88 -7.26 2.98 -5.47
C MET A 88 -5.82 2.83 -4.96
N ILE A 89 -5.44 3.62 -3.95
CA ILE A 89 -4.11 3.53 -3.32
C ILE A 89 -3.93 2.18 -2.64
N VAL A 90 -4.94 1.70 -1.91
CA VAL A 90 -4.88 0.40 -1.24
C VAL A 90 -4.72 -0.74 -2.24
N GLU A 91 -5.50 -0.71 -3.33
CA GLU A 91 -5.41 -1.72 -4.39
C GLU A 91 -4.02 -1.72 -5.04
N TYR A 92 -3.51 -0.54 -5.41
CA TYR A 92 -2.18 -0.40 -6.00
C TYR A 92 -1.08 -0.99 -5.11
N LEU A 93 -1.15 -0.72 -3.80
CA LEU A 93 -0.15 -1.21 -2.85
C LEU A 93 -0.23 -2.72 -2.61
N ILE A 94 -1.44 -3.30 -2.62
CA ILE A 94 -1.63 -4.75 -2.54
C ILE A 94 -0.99 -5.42 -3.76
N VAL A 95 -1.27 -4.88 -4.97
CA VAL A 95 -0.71 -5.39 -6.22
C VAL A 95 0.82 -5.25 -6.23
N ASP A 96 1.37 -4.11 -5.81
CA ASP A 96 2.82 -3.90 -5.73
C ASP A 96 3.49 -4.89 -4.77
N ARG A 97 2.92 -5.11 -3.58
CA ARG A 97 3.44 -6.11 -2.63
C ARG A 97 3.37 -7.52 -3.18
N PHE A 98 2.26 -7.89 -3.82
CA PHE A 98 2.13 -9.22 -4.42
C PHE A 98 3.17 -9.44 -5.52
N ASN A 99 3.38 -8.44 -6.38
CA ASN A 99 4.40 -8.48 -7.42
C ASN A 99 5.82 -8.53 -6.86
N LYS A 100 6.12 -7.79 -5.78
CA LYS A 100 7.41 -7.87 -5.08
C LYS A 100 7.63 -9.26 -4.48
N GLY A 101 6.63 -9.83 -3.82
CA GLY A 101 6.68 -11.19 -3.28
C GLY A 101 6.91 -12.24 -4.38
N LYS A 102 6.21 -12.11 -5.51
CA LYS A 102 6.40 -12.98 -6.68
C LYS A 102 7.82 -12.90 -7.23
N ARG A 103 8.36 -11.69 -7.44
CA ARG A 103 9.74 -11.49 -7.91
C ARG A 103 10.78 -12.04 -6.94
N ALA A 104 10.56 -11.86 -5.63
CA ALA A 104 11.44 -12.43 -4.61
C ALA A 104 11.41 -13.97 -4.64
N GLY A 105 10.22 -14.56 -4.79
CA GLY A 105 10.04 -16.01 -4.95
C GLY A 105 10.71 -16.55 -6.22
N GLU A 106 10.56 -15.86 -7.34
CA GLU A 106 11.23 -16.20 -8.61
C GLU A 106 12.76 -16.13 -8.46
N LYS A 107 13.30 -15.08 -7.84
CA LYS A 107 14.74 -14.94 -7.58
C LYS A 107 15.26 -16.04 -6.66
N GLN A 108 14.52 -16.39 -5.61
CA GLN A 108 14.90 -17.49 -4.72
C GLN A 108 14.88 -18.83 -5.45
N ASN A 109 13.91 -19.04 -6.34
CA ASN A 109 13.83 -20.27 -7.14
C ASN A 109 14.98 -20.34 -8.16
N GLN A 110 15.31 -19.23 -8.82
CA GLN A 110 16.50 -19.14 -9.68
C GLN A 110 17.79 -19.47 -8.92
N ALA A 111 17.97 -18.93 -7.71
CA ALA A 111 19.13 -19.23 -6.87
C ALA A 111 19.20 -20.73 -6.50
N ARG A 112 18.06 -21.36 -6.18
CA ARG A 112 18.01 -22.81 -5.93
C ARG A 112 18.39 -23.62 -7.17
N TRP A 113 17.89 -23.23 -8.34
CA TRP A 113 18.23 -23.86 -9.61
C TRP A 113 19.71 -23.72 -9.96
N GLN A 114 20.29 -22.54 -9.77
CA GLN A 114 21.72 -22.31 -9.98
C GLN A 114 22.57 -23.19 -9.07
N ALA A 115 22.27 -23.19 -7.77
CA ALA A 115 23.01 -24.00 -6.80
C ALA A 115 22.89 -25.51 -7.10
N TRP A 116 21.73 -25.98 -7.54
CA TRP A 116 21.55 -27.37 -7.98
C TRP A 116 22.40 -27.68 -9.22
N TYR A 117 22.39 -26.78 -10.21
CA TYR A 117 23.16 -26.94 -11.45
C TYR A 117 24.67 -26.97 -11.20
N GLU A 118 25.16 -26.14 -10.27
CA GLU A 118 26.55 -26.17 -9.83
C GLU A 118 26.94 -27.51 -9.21
N ARG A 119 26.11 -28.06 -8.31
CA ARG A 119 26.35 -29.38 -7.70
C ARG A 119 26.34 -30.50 -8.75
N MET A 120 25.40 -30.45 -9.69
CA MET A 120 25.34 -31.41 -10.80
C MET A 120 26.61 -31.37 -11.65
N GLN A 121 27.11 -30.18 -11.99
CA GLN A 121 28.35 -30.04 -12.77
C GLN A 121 29.57 -30.57 -12.01
N VAL A 122 29.65 -30.34 -10.70
CA VAL A 122 30.74 -30.88 -9.88
C VAL A 122 30.72 -32.41 -9.88
N ALA A 123 29.55 -33.01 -9.65
CA ALA A 123 29.40 -34.47 -9.69
C ALA A 123 29.78 -35.06 -11.06
N GLN A 124 29.40 -34.40 -12.16
CA GLN A 124 29.80 -34.80 -13.51
C GLN A 124 31.31 -34.73 -13.73
N ARG A 125 31.97 -33.66 -13.27
CA ARG A 125 33.44 -33.51 -13.40
C ARG A 125 34.19 -34.57 -12.61
N GLU A 126 33.63 -35.01 -11.49
CA GLU A 126 34.20 -36.05 -10.63
C GLU A 126 33.79 -37.48 -11.06
N GLY A 127 32.98 -37.62 -12.11
CA GLY A 127 32.51 -38.92 -12.61
C GLY A 127 31.57 -39.65 -11.65
N ARG A 128 30.93 -38.95 -10.71
CA ARG A 128 29.99 -39.55 -9.75
C ARG A 128 28.55 -39.43 -10.27
N PRO A 129 27.69 -40.44 -10.03
CA PRO A 129 26.26 -40.31 -10.30
C PRO A 129 25.67 -39.19 -9.43
N PHE A 130 24.81 -38.38 -10.02
CA PHE A 130 24.13 -37.27 -9.35
C PHE A 130 22.64 -37.60 -9.23
N ASP A 131 22.24 -38.04 -8.04
CA ASP A 131 20.89 -38.56 -7.78
C ASP A 131 19.96 -37.51 -7.12
N GLU A 132 20.40 -36.27 -6.98
CA GLU A 132 19.59 -35.20 -6.36
C GLU A 132 18.51 -34.71 -7.35
N PRO A 133 17.21 -34.79 -7.01
CA PRO A 133 16.15 -34.38 -7.91
C PRO A 133 16.17 -32.85 -8.14
N PRO A 134 15.76 -32.38 -9.33
CA PRO A 134 15.72 -30.96 -9.62
C PRO A 134 14.74 -30.21 -8.70
N PRO A 135 15.06 -28.98 -8.28
CA PRO A 135 14.18 -28.19 -7.42
C PRO A 135 12.84 -27.91 -8.13
N GLY A 136 11.74 -28.36 -7.51
CA GLY A 136 10.38 -28.27 -8.07
C GLY A 136 9.84 -29.56 -8.69
N GLY A 137 10.67 -30.61 -8.79
CA GLY A 137 10.20 -31.94 -9.17
C GLY A 137 9.42 -32.59 -8.04
N GLN A 138 8.09 -32.63 -8.16
CA GLN A 138 7.28 -33.52 -7.33
C GLN A 138 7.71 -34.95 -7.65
N VAL A 139 8.38 -35.62 -6.71
CA VAL A 139 8.54 -37.06 -6.74
C VAL A 139 7.13 -37.63 -6.59
N LYS A 140 6.48 -37.92 -7.73
CA LYS A 140 5.28 -38.78 -7.73
C LYS A 140 5.74 -40.12 -7.18
N ALA A 141 5.51 -40.34 -5.89
CA ALA A 141 5.62 -41.65 -5.29
C ALA A 141 4.74 -42.59 -6.11
N ARG A 142 5.37 -43.47 -6.90
CA ARG A 142 4.68 -44.60 -7.52
C ARG A 142 4.16 -45.46 -6.37
N ARG A 143 2.84 -45.45 -6.17
CA ARG A 143 2.13 -46.55 -5.51
C ARG A 143 1.79 -47.59 -6.55
#